data_AF-A0A560HJ01-F1
#
_entry.id   AF-A0A560HJ01-F1
#
_cell.length_a   1.000
_cell.length_b   1.000
_cell.length_c   1.000
_cell.angle_alpha   90.00
_cell.angle_beta   90.00
_cell.angle_gamma   90.00
#
_symmetry.space_group_name_H-M   'P 1'
#
loop_
_entity.id
_entity.type
_entity.pdbx_description
1 polymer ?
#
loop_
_entity_poly.entity_id
_entity_poly.type
_entity_poly.pdbx_seq_one_letter_code
_entity_poly.pdbx_strand_id
1 'polypeptide(L)'
;MFGRTGSRVSVQDGRKRVVRGFRRAQSEWEVLIPEHHEGYISWAEFGRNQALIADNANGKGLMARGSVRRGDALLAGLLRCGHCGRRLHVSYSGTGGYCVRYNCRGAHINHGSERCISFGGLRVDGAIATEVLRFLAPLGIEAALQAIEAREAEGSEARRQTELALTQARYEAELARRQYDAVDPGNRLVAAELERRWNDRLVEVHRLEERMGAFDANPRTSFKAQDRARLMALGADIHTLWHHAVATAETRKRILRTVIIEIVARVAADTIHLTIHWQGGDHTSLTVPKNQTGKHRWRTDADTGDLIRALARQQPDGGIAAILNRAGKRTGKGNSWTEARVRSFRSAHGVAVYREGEIAERGEVTLEEAATRLQVSKMTVLRLIAGGTIQANQACKGAPWAIPEAQLSGLNPACRPVTENLDQKTFDFQ
;
A
#
# COMPACT_ATOMS: atom_id res chain seq x y z
N MET A 1 42.49 -11.74 14.57
CA MET A 1 41.15 -11.92 15.19
C MET A 1 41.02 -13.33 15.73
N PHE A 2 40.36 -13.48 16.88
CA PHE A 2 40.26 -14.74 17.63
C PHE A 2 38.81 -14.96 18.12
N GLY A 3 38.40 -16.22 18.34
CA GLY A 3 37.05 -16.54 18.85
C GLY A 3 35.93 -16.59 17.79
N ARG A 4 36.24 -16.75 16.49
CA ARG A 4 35.22 -16.83 15.41
C ARG A 4 34.29 -18.05 15.53
N THR A 5 34.75 -19.11 16.16
CA THR A 5 34.02 -20.36 16.34
C THR A 5 33.96 -20.72 17.82
N GLY A 6 32.79 -21.15 18.27
CA GLY A 6 32.53 -21.56 19.64
C GLY A 6 31.98 -22.98 19.72
N SER A 7 31.81 -23.45 20.96
CA SER A 7 31.05 -24.66 21.26
C SER A 7 29.73 -24.28 21.93
N ARG A 8 28.64 -24.91 21.51
CA ARG A 8 27.31 -24.78 22.13
C ARG A 8 27.00 -26.07 22.87
N VAL A 9 26.67 -25.95 24.15
CA VAL A 9 26.24 -27.06 24.97
C VAL A 9 24.71 -27.05 25.02
N SER A 10 24.08 -28.17 24.67
CA SER A 10 22.63 -28.38 24.81
C SER A 10 22.38 -29.68 25.55
N VAL A 11 21.38 -29.72 26.41
CA VAL A 11 20.91 -30.97 27.02
C VAL A 11 19.78 -31.50 26.15
N GLN A 12 19.99 -32.68 25.55
CA GLN A 12 18.95 -33.45 24.84
C GLN A 12 18.78 -34.76 25.58
N ASP A 13 17.53 -35.13 25.90
CA ASP A 13 17.18 -36.37 26.59
C ASP A 13 18.00 -36.62 27.88
N GLY A 14 18.18 -35.55 28.69
CA GLY A 14 18.93 -35.62 29.95
C GLY A 14 20.46 -35.77 29.81
N ARG A 15 21.01 -35.77 28.59
CA ARG A 15 22.45 -35.89 28.33
C ARG A 15 23.05 -34.61 27.75
N LYS A 16 24.21 -34.22 28.28
CA LYS A 16 24.99 -33.08 27.78
C LYS A 16 25.53 -33.39 26.38
N ARG A 17 25.10 -32.63 25.38
CA ARG A 17 25.62 -32.69 24.01
C ARG A 17 26.39 -31.40 23.73
N VAL A 18 27.65 -31.54 23.33
CA VAL A 18 28.51 -30.40 22.95
C VAL A 18 28.66 -30.39 21.44
N VAL A 19 28.14 -29.36 20.78
CA VAL A 19 28.34 -29.14 19.35
C VAL A 19 29.44 -28.10 19.19
N ARG A 20 30.56 -28.48 18.57
CA ARG A 20 31.70 -27.59 18.28
C ARG A 20 31.62 -27.04 16.86
N GLY A 21 32.32 -25.94 16.60
CA GLY A 21 32.41 -25.35 15.26
C GLY A 21 31.26 -24.42 14.89
N PHE A 22 30.45 -23.98 15.86
CA PHE A 22 29.40 -23.00 15.59
C PHE A 22 30.04 -21.63 15.38
N ARG A 23 29.67 -20.94 14.29
CA ARG A 23 30.18 -19.61 13.96
C ARG A 23 29.52 -18.58 14.88
N ARG A 24 30.31 -17.84 15.66
CA ARG A 24 29.83 -16.78 16.56
C ARG A 24 29.54 -15.50 15.79
N ALA A 25 28.59 -14.70 16.29
CA ALA A 25 28.37 -13.35 15.76
C ALA A 25 29.64 -12.53 15.94
N GLN A 26 29.87 -11.54 15.06
CA GLN A 26 31.09 -10.73 15.11
C GLN A 26 31.24 -9.97 16.45
N SER A 27 30.12 -9.56 17.03
CA SER A 27 30.05 -8.94 18.37
C SER A 27 30.44 -9.87 19.52
N GLU A 28 30.49 -11.17 19.27
CA GLU A 28 30.85 -12.20 20.26
C GLU A 28 32.28 -12.73 20.05
N TRP A 29 33.07 -12.08 19.18
CA TRP A 29 34.46 -12.44 18.99
C TRP A 29 35.30 -11.90 20.14
N GLU A 30 36.19 -12.73 20.67
CA GLU A 30 37.02 -12.40 21.82
C GLU A 30 38.06 -11.33 21.49
N VAL A 31 38.59 -11.34 20.26
CA VAL A 31 39.54 -10.31 19.80
C VAL A 31 39.25 -9.95 18.34
N LEU A 32 39.00 -8.67 18.10
CA LEU A 32 38.90 -8.08 16.78
C LEU A 32 39.74 -6.80 16.74
N ILE A 33 40.82 -6.82 15.96
CA ILE A 33 41.68 -5.66 15.72
C ILE A 33 41.41 -5.21 14.28
N PRO A 34 40.66 -4.12 14.07
CA PRO A 34 40.47 -3.53 12.75
C PRO A 34 41.82 -3.09 12.17
N GLU A 35 41.97 -3.16 10.85
CA GLU A 35 43.12 -2.60 10.12
C GLU A 35 44.51 -3.08 10.57
N HIS A 36 44.60 -4.26 11.19
CA HIS A 36 45.88 -4.85 11.58
C HIS A 36 46.82 -5.15 10.39
N HIS A 37 46.26 -5.37 9.21
CA HIS A 37 46.99 -5.52 7.94
C HIS A 37 46.30 -4.69 6.87
N GLU A 38 47.06 -4.33 5.82
CA GLU A 38 46.50 -3.70 4.62
C GLU A 38 45.43 -4.60 3.99
N GLY A 39 44.19 -4.12 3.95
CA GLY A 39 43.06 -4.85 3.42
C GLY A 39 42.78 -4.49 1.96
N TYR A 40 42.27 -5.46 1.18
CA TYR A 40 41.77 -5.20 -0.18
C TYR A 40 40.61 -4.20 -0.24
N ILE A 41 39.86 -4.11 0.86
CA ILE A 41 38.74 -3.17 1.04
C ILE A 41 38.83 -2.58 2.45
N SER A 42 38.33 -1.36 2.61
CA SER A 42 38.26 -0.69 3.92
C SER A 42 37.36 -1.45 4.89
N TRP A 43 37.59 -1.25 6.20
CA TRP A 43 36.72 -1.82 7.23
C TRP A 43 35.25 -1.37 7.09
N ALA A 44 35.05 -0.09 6.76
CA ALA A 44 33.72 0.47 6.50
C ALA A 44 33.03 -0.21 5.31
N GLU A 45 33.76 -0.46 4.21
CA GLU A 45 33.22 -1.16 3.06
C GLU A 45 32.88 -2.62 3.37
N PHE A 46 33.74 -3.32 4.12
CA PHE A 46 33.45 -4.66 4.59
C PHE A 46 32.15 -4.71 5.43
N GLY A 47 31.98 -3.79 6.38
CA GLY A 47 30.78 -3.70 7.20
C GLY A 47 29.52 -3.46 6.36
N ARG A 48 29.56 -2.53 5.41
CA ARG A 48 28.45 -2.28 4.47
C ARG A 48 28.11 -3.53 3.65
N ASN A 49 29.11 -4.22 3.14
CA ASN A 49 28.92 -5.45 2.35
C ASN A 49 28.29 -6.57 3.19
N GLN A 50 28.71 -6.76 4.45
CA GLN A 50 28.10 -7.73 5.35
C GLN A 50 26.62 -7.42 5.61
N ALA A 51 26.28 -6.16 5.88
CA ALA A 51 24.89 -5.74 6.08
C ALA A 51 24.03 -6.01 4.82
N LEU A 52 24.54 -5.66 3.64
CA LEU A 52 23.86 -5.90 2.37
C LEU A 52 23.64 -7.40 2.09
N ILE A 53 24.64 -8.24 2.39
CA ILE A 53 24.52 -9.70 2.26
C ILE A 53 23.46 -10.25 3.21
N ALA A 54 23.46 -9.79 4.47
CA ALA A 54 22.48 -10.21 5.47
C ALA A 54 21.04 -9.84 5.05
N ASP A 55 20.83 -8.60 4.60
CA ASP A 55 19.52 -8.14 4.11
C ASP A 55 19.06 -8.89 2.87
N ASN A 56 19.99 -9.24 1.98
CA ASN A 56 19.70 -9.95 0.75
C ASN A 56 19.53 -11.47 0.92
N ALA A 57 19.88 -12.02 2.09
CA ALA A 57 19.86 -13.45 2.37
C ALA A 57 18.42 -14.01 2.37
N ASN A 58 17.93 -14.32 1.17
CA ASN A 58 16.64 -14.95 0.96
C ASN A 58 16.57 -16.28 1.73
N GLY A 59 15.63 -16.41 2.68
CA GLY A 59 15.38 -17.64 3.43
C GLY A 59 16.19 -17.83 4.71
N LYS A 60 17.08 -16.88 5.08
CA LYS A 60 17.72 -16.88 6.40
C LYS A 60 17.07 -15.83 7.30
N GLY A 61 16.35 -16.30 8.30
CA GLY A 61 15.70 -15.46 9.31
C GLY A 61 14.32 -14.94 8.92
N LEU A 62 13.52 -14.60 9.93
CA LEU A 62 12.16 -14.06 9.77
C LEU A 62 12.16 -12.59 9.31
N MET A 63 13.30 -11.89 9.35
CA MET A 63 13.40 -10.43 9.16
C MET A 63 14.13 -9.98 7.89
N ALA A 64 14.82 -10.87 7.17
CA ALA A 64 15.51 -10.47 5.94
C ALA A 64 14.51 -10.12 4.82
N ARG A 65 14.68 -8.94 4.20
CA ARG A 65 13.84 -8.45 3.09
C ARG A 65 14.14 -9.18 1.78
N GLY A 66 15.33 -9.73 1.64
CA GLY A 66 15.79 -10.44 0.45
C GLY A 66 16.14 -9.51 -0.71
N SER A 67 16.92 -10.02 -1.67
CA SER A 67 17.41 -9.21 -2.81
C SER A 67 16.30 -8.53 -3.62
N VAL A 68 16.61 -7.34 -4.16
CA VAL A 68 15.75 -6.68 -5.15
C VAL A 68 15.88 -7.47 -6.46
N ARG A 69 14.78 -8.03 -6.96
CA ARG A 69 14.74 -8.79 -8.22
C ARG A 69 13.95 -8.03 -9.29
N ARG A 70 14.22 -8.34 -10.56
CA ARG A 70 13.64 -7.68 -11.74
C ARG A 70 12.14 -7.90 -11.98
N GLY A 71 11.49 -8.85 -11.30
CA GLY A 71 10.07 -9.14 -11.54
C GLY A 71 9.13 -7.99 -11.15
N ASP A 72 7.86 -8.04 -11.56
CA ASP A 72 6.94 -6.90 -11.39
C ASP A 72 6.39 -6.72 -9.97
N ALA A 73 6.53 -7.71 -9.10
CA ALA A 73 6.01 -7.63 -7.73
C ALA A 73 6.76 -6.57 -6.89
N LEU A 74 6.12 -5.42 -6.66
CA LEU A 74 6.73 -4.27 -5.99
C LEU A 74 6.98 -4.52 -4.49
N LEU A 75 6.09 -5.25 -3.84
CA LEU A 75 6.12 -5.46 -2.39
C LEU A 75 6.81 -6.77 -2.00
N ALA A 76 7.57 -7.35 -2.94
CA ALA A 76 8.33 -8.57 -2.72
C ALA A 76 9.31 -8.39 -1.55
N GLY A 77 9.00 -9.06 -0.43
CA GLY A 77 9.82 -9.02 0.77
C GLY A 77 9.53 -7.93 1.78
N LEU A 78 8.50 -7.13 1.55
CA LEU A 78 8.00 -6.15 2.53
C LEU A 78 6.76 -6.67 3.27
N LEU A 79 6.03 -7.64 2.69
CA LEU A 79 4.76 -8.10 3.25
C LEU A 79 4.90 -9.20 4.31
N ARG A 80 4.24 -9.00 5.45
CA ARG A 80 3.98 -9.99 6.50
C ARG A 80 2.50 -10.31 6.64
N CYS A 81 2.21 -11.52 7.09
CA CYS A 81 0.86 -11.97 7.35
C CYS A 81 0.41 -11.51 8.74
N GLY A 82 -0.65 -10.71 8.82
CA GLY A 82 -1.23 -10.27 10.09
C GLY A 82 -1.92 -11.38 10.88
N HIS A 83 -2.10 -12.57 10.32
CA HIS A 83 -2.70 -13.73 11.02
C HIS A 83 -1.66 -14.65 11.65
N CYS A 84 -0.48 -14.81 11.03
CA CYS A 84 0.52 -15.78 11.50
C CYS A 84 1.96 -15.23 11.57
N GLY A 85 2.16 -13.93 11.35
CA GLY A 85 3.46 -13.24 11.42
C GLY A 85 4.48 -13.58 10.32
N ARG A 86 4.22 -14.64 9.54
CA ARG A 86 5.13 -15.12 8.49
C ARG A 86 5.14 -14.18 7.29
N ARG A 87 6.27 -14.15 6.59
CA ARG A 87 6.45 -13.39 5.34
C ARG A 87 5.57 -13.94 4.22
N LEU A 88 5.03 -13.05 3.39
CA LEU A 88 4.32 -13.43 2.18
C LEU A 88 5.30 -13.74 1.05
N HIS A 89 4.98 -14.78 0.30
CA HIS A 89 5.68 -15.15 -0.92
C HIS A 89 4.97 -14.57 -2.15
N VAL A 90 5.76 -14.32 -3.17
CA VAL A 90 5.27 -13.92 -4.49
C VAL A 90 5.08 -15.17 -5.34
N SER A 91 3.94 -15.24 -6.00
CA SER A 91 3.65 -16.17 -7.09
C SER A 91 3.13 -15.38 -8.27
N TYR A 92 3.41 -15.85 -9.48
CA TYR A 92 2.80 -15.30 -10.68
C TYR A 92 1.75 -16.27 -11.21
N SER A 93 0.66 -15.74 -11.76
CA SER A 93 -0.50 -16.51 -12.21
C SER A 93 -1.16 -15.87 -13.43
N GLY A 94 -2.21 -16.50 -13.97
CA GLY A 94 -2.99 -16.01 -15.11
C GLY A 94 -2.51 -16.53 -16.46
N THR A 95 -3.27 -16.27 -17.52
CA THR A 95 -3.10 -16.85 -18.86
C THR A 95 -1.75 -16.50 -19.51
N GLY A 96 -1.10 -15.41 -19.09
CA GLY A 96 0.25 -15.04 -19.51
C GLY A 96 1.32 -15.22 -18.42
N GLY A 97 0.97 -15.67 -17.20
CA GLY A 97 1.95 -15.84 -16.12
C GLY A 97 2.55 -14.55 -15.55
N TYR A 98 1.98 -13.37 -15.85
CA TYR A 98 2.49 -12.08 -15.37
C TYR A 98 1.69 -11.48 -14.20
N CYS A 99 0.56 -12.08 -13.81
CA CYS A 99 -0.25 -11.51 -12.73
C CYS A 99 0.36 -11.85 -11.36
N VAL A 100 0.95 -10.83 -10.73
CA VAL A 100 1.49 -10.90 -9.38
C VAL A 100 0.40 -11.29 -8.38
N ARG A 101 0.72 -12.25 -7.52
CA ARG A 101 -0.11 -12.67 -6.40
C ARG A 101 0.76 -12.87 -5.15
N TYR A 102 0.28 -12.36 -4.03
CA TYR A 102 0.91 -12.56 -2.73
C TYR A 102 0.18 -13.67 -1.99
N ASN A 103 0.94 -14.57 -1.38
CA ASN A 103 0.38 -15.67 -0.59
C ASN A 103 1.22 -15.97 0.65
N CYS A 104 0.55 -16.28 1.75
CA CYS A 104 1.19 -16.80 2.95
C CYS A 104 1.15 -18.33 2.91
N ARG A 105 2.26 -18.93 2.48
CA ARG A 105 2.43 -20.39 2.34
C ARG A 105 3.50 -20.99 3.25
N GLY A 106 4.06 -20.22 4.20
CA GLY A 106 5.14 -20.71 5.05
C GLY A 106 4.75 -21.94 5.90
N ALA A 107 3.55 -21.94 6.48
CA ALA A 107 3.04 -23.09 7.22
C ALA A 107 2.75 -24.28 6.29
N HIS A 108 2.20 -24.04 5.10
CA HIS A 108 2.00 -25.07 4.08
C HIS A 108 3.31 -25.72 3.63
N ILE A 109 4.39 -24.95 3.43
CA ILE A 109 5.70 -25.49 3.02
C ILE A 109 6.32 -26.33 4.15
N ASN A 110 6.27 -25.82 5.38
CA ASN A 110 7.01 -26.45 6.49
C ASN A 110 6.24 -27.60 7.15
N HIS A 111 4.91 -27.57 7.10
CA HIS A 111 4.04 -28.44 7.90
C HIS A 111 2.87 -29.04 7.09
N GLY A 112 2.78 -28.79 5.78
CA GLY A 112 1.69 -29.32 4.94
C GLY A 112 0.30 -28.74 5.23
N SER A 113 0.19 -27.67 6.02
CA SER A 113 -1.09 -27.04 6.38
C SER A 113 -1.75 -26.33 5.19
N GLU A 114 -3.00 -25.91 5.36
CA GLU A 114 -3.64 -24.99 4.41
C GLU A 114 -2.92 -23.63 4.31
N ARG A 115 -3.18 -22.91 3.22
CA ARG A 115 -2.63 -21.57 2.98
C ARG A 115 -3.38 -20.56 3.84
N CYS A 116 -2.63 -19.73 4.58
CA CYS A 116 -3.23 -18.79 5.51
C CYS A 116 -3.98 -17.63 4.81
N ILE A 117 -3.32 -16.92 3.90
CA ILE A 117 -3.95 -15.84 3.11
C ILE A 117 -3.41 -15.80 1.68
N SER A 118 -4.23 -15.33 0.73
CA SER A 118 -3.78 -15.03 -0.63
C SER A 118 -4.62 -13.93 -1.28
N PHE A 119 -3.96 -13.03 -2.00
CA PHE A 119 -4.58 -11.93 -2.75
C PHE A 119 -3.74 -11.49 -3.95
N GLY A 120 -4.38 -10.83 -4.92
CA GLY A 120 -3.71 -10.31 -6.13
C GLY A 120 -2.92 -9.04 -5.83
N GLY A 121 -1.78 -8.87 -6.50
CA GLY A 121 -0.87 -7.75 -6.27
C GLY A 121 -1.32 -6.43 -6.88
N LEU A 122 -2.04 -6.44 -8.00
CA LEU A 122 -2.32 -5.22 -8.79
C LEU A 122 -2.92 -4.05 -7.97
N ARG A 123 -4.00 -4.29 -7.21
CA ARG A 123 -4.66 -3.25 -6.41
C ARG A 123 -3.84 -2.85 -5.19
N VAL A 124 -3.15 -3.81 -4.59
CA VAL A 124 -2.36 -3.60 -3.37
C VAL A 124 -1.09 -2.82 -3.69
N ASP A 125 -0.36 -3.21 -4.75
CA ASP A 125 0.82 -2.52 -5.25
C ASP A 125 0.46 -1.08 -5.64
N GLY A 126 -0.67 -0.87 -6.33
CA GLY A 126 -1.17 0.47 -6.67
C GLY A 126 -1.48 1.32 -5.44
N ALA A 127 -2.25 0.80 -4.49
CA ALA A 127 -2.61 1.53 -3.28
C ALA A 127 -1.38 1.92 -2.44
N ILE A 128 -0.43 1.00 -2.26
CA ILE A 128 0.82 1.28 -1.54
C ILE A 128 1.68 2.29 -2.32
N ALA A 129 1.78 2.16 -3.65
CA ALA A 129 2.53 3.12 -4.45
C ALA A 129 1.94 4.53 -4.33
N THR A 130 0.61 4.69 -4.44
CA THR A 130 -0.06 5.98 -4.24
C THR A 130 0.24 6.58 -2.88
N GLU A 131 0.16 5.77 -1.81
CA GLU A 131 0.42 6.23 -0.46
C GLU A 131 1.88 6.65 -0.25
N VAL A 132 2.83 5.89 -0.80
CA VAL A 132 4.25 6.23 -0.76
C VAL A 132 4.55 7.50 -1.54
N LEU A 133 3.95 7.68 -2.72
CA LEU A 133 4.14 8.90 -3.51
C LEU A 133 3.52 10.11 -2.83
N ARG A 134 2.40 9.94 -2.12
CA ARG A 134 1.80 10.98 -1.26
C ARG A 134 2.75 11.37 -0.13
N PHE A 135 3.38 10.39 0.51
CA PHE A 135 4.37 10.61 1.57
C PHE A 135 5.65 11.27 1.05
N LEU A 136 6.10 10.89 -0.15
CA LEU A 136 7.30 11.41 -0.83
C LEU A 136 7.06 12.70 -1.63
N ALA A 137 5.84 13.23 -1.60
CA ALA A 137 5.52 14.54 -2.18
C ALA A 137 6.48 15.62 -1.64
N PRO A 138 6.62 16.78 -2.29
CA PRO A 138 7.69 17.75 -1.98
C PRO A 138 7.75 18.16 -0.50
N LEU A 139 6.63 18.21 0.20
CA LEU A 139 6.57 18.47 1.65
C LEU A 139 7.26 17.37 2.49
N GLY A 140 7.15 16.11 2.08
CA GLY A 140 7.86 15.01 2.74
C GLY A 140 9.36 15.04 2.48
N ILE A 141 9.78 15.44 1.27
CA ILE A 141 11.20 15.63 0.95
C ILE A 141 11.78 16.82 1.72
N GLU A 142 11.04 17.92 1.80
CA GLU A 142 11.43 19.10 2.58
C GLU A 142 11.59 18.76 4.06
N ALA A 143 10.61 18.08 4.66
CA ALA A 143 10.70 17.64 6.05
C ALA A 143 11.89 16.70 6.29
N ALA A 144 12.18 15.80 5.36
CA ALA A 144 13.35 14.92 5.44
C ALA A 144 14.67 15.71 5.38
N LEU A 145 14.76 16.72 4.53
CA LEU A 145 15.94 17.60 4.43
C LEU A 145 16.13 18.42 5.71
N GLN A 146 15.05 18.99 6.26
CA GLN A 146 15.11 19.71 7.55
C GLN A 146 15.55 18.80 8.70
N ALA A 147 15.06 17.56 8.74
CA ALA A 147 15.48 16.59 9.74
C ALA A 147 16.97 16.20 9.63
N ILE A 148 17.50 16.12 8.39
CA ILE A 148 18.93 15.92 8.14
C ILE A 148 19.72 17.12 8.65
N GLU A 149 19.31 18.35 8.34
CA GLU A 149 19.94 19.59 8.79
C GLU A 149 19.95 19.71 10.32
N ALA A 150 18.82 19.42 10.98
CA ALA A 150 18.72 19.42 12.44
C ALA A 150 19.69 18.41 13.08
N ARG A 151 19.74 17.18 12.54
CA ARG A 151 20.66 16.14 13.01
C ARG A 151 22.12 16.49 12.76
N GLU A 152 22.41 17.16 11.65
CA GLU A 152 23.74 17.69 11.34
C GLU A 152 24.16 18.73 12.38
N ALA A 153 23.28 19.69 12.69
CA ALA A 153 23.50 20.71 13.71
C ALA A 153 23.77 20.09 15.09
N GLU A 154 22.88 19.22 15.59
CA GLU A 154 23.03 18.56 16.91
C GLU A 154 24.37 17.84 17.05
N GLY A 155 24.79 17.15 16.01
CA GLY A 155 26.06 16.43 16.10
C GLY A 155 27.29 17.25 15.78
N SER A 156 27.16 18.39 15.10
CA SER A 156 28.23 19.39 15.05
C SER A 156 28.48 19.97 16.45
N GLU A 157 27.41 20.19 17.23
CA GLU A 157 27.52 20.61 18.63
C GLU A 157 28.15 19.52 19.49
N ALA A 158 27.72 18.26 19.38
CA ALA A 158 28.32 17.14 20.12
C ALA A 158 29.82 16.94 19.79
N ARG A 159 30.21 17.12 18.52
CA ARG A 159 31.62 17.10 18.10
C ARG A 159 32.40 18.24 18.75
N ARG A 160 31.88 19.47 18.69
CA ARG A 160 32.50 20.65 19.31
C ARG A 160 32.66 20.50 20.82
N GLN A 161 31.64 19.97 21.51
CA GLN A 161 31.73 19.68 22.95
C GLN A 161 32.84 18.66 23.26
N THR A 162 32.94 17.61 22.44
CA THR A 162 33.99 16.59 22.59
C THR A 162 35.38 17.19 22.31
N GLU A 163 35.50 18.11 21.36
CA GLU A 163 36.75 18.79 21.01
C GLU A 163 37.25 19.70 22.12
N LEU A 164 36.34 20.47 22.72
CA LEU A 164 36.64 21.29 23.90
C LEU A 164 37.06 20.41 25.09
N ALA A 165 36.32 19.33 25.35
CA ALA A 165 36.66 18.37 26.41
C ALA A 165 38.04 17.73 26.18
N LEU A 166 38.36 17.36 24.93
CA LEU A 166 39.67 16.80 24.58
C LEU A 166 40.79 17.82 24.81
N THR A 167 40.56 19.08 24.43
CA THR A 167 41.52 20.18 24.66
C THR A 167 41.78 20.37 26.15
N GLN A 168 40.73 20.39 26.97
CA GLN A 168 40.84 20.47 28.42
C GLN A 168 41.58 19.26 29.01
N ALA A 169 41.22 18.03 28.60
CA ALA A 169 41.85 16.81 29.10
C ALA A 169 43.35 16.76 28.77
N ARG A 170 43.74 17.22 27.57
CA ARG A 170 45.16 17.34 27.17
C ARG A 170 45.90 18.34 28.03
N TYR A 171 45.29 19.48 28.34
CA TYR A 171 45.88 20.47 29.24
C TYR A 171 46.06 19.90 30.67
N GLU A 172 45.05 19.22 31.21
CA GLU A 172 45.11 18.61 32.54
C GLU A 172 46.14 17.47 32.62
N ALA A 173 46.27 16.67 31.56
CA ALA A 173 47.30 15.63 31.47
C ALA A 173 48.71 16.24 31.45
N GLU A 174 48.91 17.32 30.70
CA GLU A 174 50.20 18.04 30.66
C GLU A 174 50.52 18.71 32.00
N LEU A 175 49.53 19.27 32.70
CA LEU A 175 49.71 19.80 34.04
C LEU A 175 50.09 18.71 35.05
N ALA A 176 49.41 17.57 35.03
CA ALA A 176 49.72 16.42 35.88
C ALA A 176 51.14 15.88 35.61
N ARG A 177 51.56 15.84 34.34
CA ARG A 177 52.93 15.48 33.94
C ARG A 177 53.95 16.41 34.57
N ARG A 178 53.74 17.73 34.49
CA ARG A 178 54.66 18.72 35.11
C ARG A 178 54.73 18.59 36.64
N GLN A 179 53.61 18.26 37.29
CA GLN A 179 53.59 18.03 38.74
C GLN A 179 54.38 16.78 39.12
N TYR A 180 54.24 15.70 38.35
CA TYR A 180 55.03 14.49 38.51
C TYR A 180 56.53 14.75 38.29
N ASP A 181 56.90 15.45 37.21
CA ASP A 181 58.30 15.77 36.89
C ASP A 181 58.99 16.63 37.96
N ALA A 182 58.22 17.42 38.73
CA ALA A 182 58.74 18.32 39.76
C ALA A 182 58.90 17.68 41.16
N VAL A 183 58.44 16.45 41.38
CA VAL A 183 58.50 15.78 42.69
C VAL A 183 59.90 15.26 43.00
N ASP A 184 60.34 15.39 44.26
CA ASP A 184 61.57 14.75 44.73
C ASP A 184 61.42 13.21 44.72
N PRO A 185 62.32 12.46 44.06
CA PRO A 185 62.31 11.00 44.05
C PRO A 185 62.33 10.33 45.43
N GLY A 186 62.79 11.03 46.48
CA GLY A 186 62.74 10.57 47.87
C GLY A 186 61.31 10.41 48.41
N ASN A 187 60.35 11.15 47.87
CA ASN A 187 58.94 11.13 48.29
C ASN A 187 58.11 10.09 47.50
N ARG A 188 58.50 8.81 47.63
CA ARG A 188 57.95 7.69 46.82
C ARG A 188 56.41 7.60 46.79
N LEU A 189 55.74 7.84 47.91
CA LEU A 189 54.27 7.78 47.98
C LEU A 189 53.60 8.91 47.18
N VAL A 190 54.20 10.10 47.19
CA VAL A 190 53.70 11.27 46.45
C VAL A 190 53.93 11.07 44.96
N ALA A 191 55.11 10.57 44.57
CA ALA A 191 55.43 10.25 43.18
C ALA A 191 54.46 9.20 42.60
N ALA A 192 54.18 8.12 43.34
CA ALA A 192 53.24 7.07 42.92
C ALA A 192 51.81 7.59 42.73
N GLU A 193 51.33 8.48 43.61
CA GLU A 193 49.99 9.07 43.47
C GLU A 193 49.92 10.07 42.30
N LEU A 194 50.97 10.86 42.06
CA LEU A 194 51.04 11.77 40.91
C LEU A 194 51.12 10.99 39.58
N GLU A 195 51.87 9.90 39.54
CA GLU A 195 51.92 8.97 38.40
C GLU A 195 50.53 8.37 38.13
N ARG A 196 49.84 7.88 39.17
CA ARG A 196 48.47 7.35 39.06
C ARG A 196 47.52 8.39 38.48
N ARG A 197 47.55 9.63 38.99
CA ARG A 197 46.73 10.73 38.46
C ARG A 197 47.05 11.07 37.01
N TRP A 198 48.33 11.10 36.65
CA TRP A 198 48.72 11.35 35.26
C TRP A 198 48.22 10.24 34.34
N ASN A 199 48.38 8.97 34.73
CA ASN A 199 47.85 7.82 34.00
C ASN A 199 46.32 7.90 33.84
N ASP A 200 45.58 8.25 34.90
CA ASP A 200 44.12 8.44 34.84
C ASP A 200 43.73 9.53 33.80
N ARG A 201 44.51 10.62 33.72
CA ARG A 201 44.29 11.68 32.71
C ARG A 201 44.63 11.24 31.29
N LEU A 202 45.69 10.44 31.10
CA LEU A 202 46.04 9.90 29.78
C LEU A 202 44.97 8.94 29.26
N VAL A 203 44.37 8.12 30.13
CA VAL A 203 43.24 7.25 29.78
C VAL A 203 42.05 8.09 29.31
N GLU A 204 41.74 9.19 30.00
CA GLU A 204 40.65 10.08 29.60
C GLU A 204 40.91 10.80 28.27
N VAL A 205 42.15 11.25 28.02
CA VAL A 205 42.55 11.80 26.71
C VAL A 205 42.33 10.76 25.61
N HIS A 206 42.81 9.53 25.81
CA HIS A 206 42.65 8.46 24.83
C HIS A 206 41.17 8.17 24.53
N ARG A 207 40.33 8.11 25.56
CA ARG A 207 38.87 7.92 25.41
C ARG A 207 38.23 9.01 24.56
N LEU A 208 38.62 10.27 24.76
CA LEU A 208 38.10 11.41 24.00
C LEU A 208 38.65 11.44 22.56
N GLU A 209 39.88 11.00 22.34
CA GLU A 209 40.46 10.82 21.00
C GLU A 209 39.74 9.72 20.22
N GLU A 210 39.44 8.58 20.83
CA GLU A 210 38.62 7.52 20.21
C GLU A 210 37.23 8.04 19.83
N ARG A 211 36.60 8.83 20.72
CA ARG A 211 35.30 9.46 20.44
C ARG A 211 35.39 10.46 19.27
N MET A 212 36.50 11.20 19.16
CA MET A 212 36.77 12.09 18.02
C MET A 212 36.93 11.30 16.72
N GLY A 213 37.74 10.24 16.75
CA GLY A 213 37.95 9.33 15.63
C GLY A 213 36.65 8.68 15.16
N ALA A 214 35.72 8.40 16.07
CA ALA A 214 34.38 7.89 15.71
C ALA A 214 33.54 8.92 14.93
N PHE A 215 33.70 10.23 15.18
CA PHE A 215 33.07 11.27 14.37
C PHE A 215 33.70 11.36 12.97
N ASP A 216 35.02 11.19 12.86
CA ASP A 216 35.74 11.24 11.58
C ASP A 216 35.53 10.01 10.70
N ALA A 217 35.38 8.83 11.32
CA ALA A 217 35.06 7.58 10.62
C ALA A 217 33.65 7.56 9.99
N ASN A 218 32.78 8.49 10.39
CA ASN A 218 31.43 8.62 9.82
C ASN A 218 31.20 10.05 9.30
N PRO A 219 31.88 10.44 8.21
CA PRO A 219 31.74 11.76 7.65
C PRO A 219 30.31 11.98 7.19
N ARG A 220 29.65 12.98 7.76
CA ARG A 220 28.27 13.33 7.44
C ARG A 220 28.23 13.88 6.03
N THR A 221 27.32 13.35 5.22
CA THR A 221 27.14 13.80 3.85
C THR A 221 26.30 15.07 3.86
N SER A 222 26.95 16.23 3.97
CA SER A 222 26.25 17.51 3.79
C SER A 222 25.73 17.61 2.35
N PHE A 223 24.46 17.93 2.18
CA PHE A 223 23.88 18.17 0.86
C PHE A 223 24.27 19.57 0.39
N LYS A 224 24.78 19.67 -0.85
CA LYS A 224 24.96 20.99 -1.47
C LYS A 224 23.59 21.60 -1.76
N ALA A 225 23.49 22.93 -1.76
CA ALA A 225 22.26 23.63 -2.12
C ALA A 225 21.69 23.20 -3.49
N GLN A 226 22.57 22.88 -4.44
CA GLN A 226 22.19 22.36 -5.76
C GLN A 226 21.52 20.97 -5.68
N ASP A 227 22.02 20.08 -4.83
CA ASP A 227 21.43 18.75 -4.63
C ASP A 227 20.07 18.87 -3.95
N ARG A 228 19.94 19.79 -2.98
CA ARG A 228 18.67 20.12 -2.34
C ARG A 228 17.62 20.58 -3.35
N ALA A 229 17.96 21.55 -4.20
CA ALA A 229 17.06 22.05 -5.23
C ALA A 229 16.64 20.93 -6.21
N ARG A 230 17.58 20.06 -6.59
CA ARG A 230 17.31 18.93 -7.47
C ARG A 230 16.36 17.92 -6.84
N LEU A 231 16.55 17.58 -5.56
CA LEU A 231 15.66 16.68 -4.83
C LEU A 231 14.24 17.24 -4.69
N MET A 232 14.11 18.54 -4.42
CA MET A 232 12.80 19.21 -4.35
C MET A 232 12.07 19.17 -5.70
N ALA A 233 12.78 19.42 -6.81
CA ALA A 233 12.20 19.30 -8.15
C ALA A 233 11.74 17.87 -8.47
N LEU A 234 12.54 16.86 -8.11
CA LEU A 234 12.15 15.46 -8.26
C LEU A 234 10.93 15.09 -7.39
N GLY A 235 10.80 15.69 -6.21
CA GLY A 235 9.63 15.53 -5.34
C GLY A 235 8.35 16.07 -5.96
N ALA A 236 8.41 17.24 -6.59
CA ALA A 236 7.26 17.84 -7.26
C ALA A 236 6.72 16.95 -8.39
N ASP A 237 7.60 16.31 -9.15
CA ASP A 237 7.26 15.46 -10.30
C ASP A 237 7.28 13.95 -10.00
N ILE A 238 7.30 13.55 -8.71
CA ILE A 238 7.56 12.16 -8.31
C ILE A 238 6.56 11.16 -8.92
N HIS A 239 5.30 11.59 -9.10
CA HIS A 239 4.26 10.75 -9.69
C HIS A 239 4.54 10.47 -11.17
N THR A 240 4.97 11.48 -11.93
CA THR A 240 5.33 11.34 -13.35
C THR A 240 6.58 10.46 -13.50
N LEU A 241 7.58 10.69 -12.65
CA LEU A 241 8.82 9.92 -12.64
C LEU A 241 8.58 8.44 -12.30
N TRP A 242 7.65 8.15 -11.39
CA TRP A 242 7.29 6.79 -11.01
C TRP A 242 6.75 5.94 -12.18
N HIS A 243 6.00 6.57 -13.08
CA HIS A 243 5.40 5.94 -14.25
C HIS A 243 6.27 6.04 -15.52
N HIS A 244 7.41 6.75 -15.45
CA HIS A 244 8.29 6.93 -16.59
C HIS A 244 8.94 5.60 -17.03
N ALA A 245 9.15 5.40 -18.34
CA ALA A 245 9.64 4.14 -18.90
C ALA A 245 11.04 3.73 -18.36
N VAL A 246 11.86 4.73 -18.00
CA VAL A 246 13.20 4.52 -17.40
C VAL A 246 13.11 4.05 -15.94
N ALA A 247 11.99 4.27 -15.25
CA ALA A 247 11.78 3.84 -13.87
C ALA A 247 11.46 2.33 -13.80
N THR A 248 12.53 1.54 -13.86
CA THR A 248 12.44 0.08 -13.79
C THR A 248 11.73 -0.38 -12.50
N ALA A 249 11.17 -1.60 -12.53
CA ALA A 249 10.61 -2.22 -11.33
C ALA A 249 11.64 -2.35 -10.20
N GLU A 250 12.93 -2.47 -10.53
CA GLU A 250 14.01 -2.49 -9.55
C GLU A 250 14.15 -1.14 -8.83
N THR A 251 14.17 -0.03 -9.57
CA THR A 251 14.23 1.33 -9.01
C THR A 251 13.04 1.59 -8.09
N ARG A 252 11.83 1.24 -8.53
CA ARG A 252 10.60 1.39 -7.73
C ARG A 252 10.67 0.60 -6.43
N LYS A 253 11.18 -0.63 -6.45
CA LYS A 253 11.38 -1.44 -5.24
C LYS A 253 12.42 -0.86 -4.30
N ARG A 254 13.51 -0.30 -4.84
CA ARG A 254 14.53 0.37 -4.02
C ARG A 254 13.92 1.54 -3.27
N ILE A 255 13.16 2.40 -3.95
CA ILE A 255 12.43 3.52 -3.33
C ILE A 255 11.51 3.02 -2.20
N LEU A 256 10.67 2.01 -2.47
CA LEU A 256 9.76 1.45 -1.45
C LEU A 256 10.52 0.91 -0.23
N ARG A 257 11.65 0.22 -0.44
CA ARG A 257 12.44 -0.34 0.66
C ARG A 257 13.20 0.72 1.45
N THR A 258 13.47 1.88 0.87
CA THR A 258 14.09 3.00 1.58
C THR A 258 13.13 3.64 2.57
N VAL A 259 11.83 3.71 2.27
CA VAL A 259 10.84 4.41 3.11
C VAL A 259 10.00 3.47 3.98
N ILE A 260 9.84 2.20 3.58
CA ILE A 260 9.04 1.20 4.28
C ILE A 260 9.93 0.22 5.04
N ILE A 261 9.60 -0.01 6.32
CA ILE A 261 10.18 -1.08 7.12
C ILE A 261 9.55 -2.42 6.72
N GLU A 262 8.24 -2.51 6.86
CA GLU A 262 7.42 -3.67 6.53
C GLU A 262 5.96 -3.27 6.35
N ILE A 263 5.17 -4.20 5.81
CA ILE A 263 3.74 -4.04 5.62
C ILE A 263 3.04 -5.26 6.18
N VAL A 264 2.19 -5.07 7.18
CA VAL A 264 1.36 -6.14 7.75
C VAL A 264 0.06 -6.24 6.99
N ALA A 265 -0.19 -7.37 6.35
CA ALA A 265 -1.38 -7.63 5.56
C ALA A 265 -2.32 -8.61 6.27
N ARG A 266 -3.53 -8.16 6.59
CA ARG A 266 -4.62 -8.96 7.13
C ARG A 266 -5.76 -9.01 6.12
N VAL A 267 -6.20 -10.23 5.80
CA VAL A 267 -7.37 -10.43 4.93
C VAL A 267 -8.58 -10.73 5.79
N ALA A 268 -9.66 -9.97 5.61
CA ALA A 268 -10.97 -10.18 6.23
C ALA A 268 -12.00 -10.25 5.11
N ALA A 269 -12.59 -11.43 4.89
CA ALA A 269 -13.57 -11.70 3.83
C ALA A 269 -13.18 -11.13 2.44
N ASP A 270 -13.76 -9.99 2.06
CA ASP A 270 -13.61 -9.29 0.79
C ASP A 270 -12.70 -8.06 0.84
N THR A 271 -12.05 -7.81 1.98
CA THR A 271 -11.17 -6.66 2.19
C THR A 271 -9.78 -7.09 2.67
N ILE A 272 -8.79 -6.28 2.30
CA ILE A 272 -7.38 -6.44 2.67
C ILE A 272 -7.01 -5.21 3.48
N HIS A 273 -6.76 -5.40 4.76
CA HIS A 273 -6.21 -4.37 5.64
C HIS A 273 -4.70 -4.45 5.58
N LEU A 274 -4.07 -3.31 5.32
CA LEU A 274 -2.64 -3.15 5.22
C LEU A 274 -2.19 -2.13 6.26
N THR A 275 -1.19 -2.47 7.05
CA THR A 275 -0.54 -1.53 7.97
C THR A 275 0.88 -1.32 7.48
N ILE A 276 1.20 -0.11 7.04
CA ILE A 276 2.52 0.28 6.58
C ILE A 276 3.31 0.77 7.78
N HIS A 277 4.47 0.16 8.03
CA HIS A 277 5.42 0.66 9.02
C HIS A 277 6.47 1.49 8.30
N TRP A 278 6.49 2.80 8.55
CA TRP A 278 7.45 3.71 7.95
C TRP A 278 8.78 3.70 8.69
N GLN A 279 9.85 4.06 8.00
CA GLN A 279 11.18 4.20 8.61
C GLN A 279 11.24 5.32 9.66
N GLY A 280 10.33 6.29 9.59
CA GLY A 280 10.16 7.34 10.60
C GLY A 280 9.44 6.90 11.87
N GLY A 281 9.04 5.62 11.98
CA GLY A 281 8.32 5.09 13.15
C GLY A 281 6.80 5.23 13.09
N ASP A 282 6.27 6.04 12.17
CA ASP A 282 4.82 6.22 11.98
C ASP A 282 4.17 4.99 11.31
N HIS A 283 2.85 4.88 11.43
CA HIS A 283 2.05 3.78 10.89
C HIS A 283 0.83 4.27 10.12
N THR A 284 0.74 3.92 8.83
CA THR A 284 -0.45 4.19 8.03
C THR A 284 -1.28 2.92 7.82
N SER A 285 -2.58 2.99 8.09
CA SER A 285 -3.53 1.91 7.78
C SER A 285 -4.26 2.18 6.47
N LEU A 286 -4.25 1.19 5.56
CA LEU A 286 -4.97 1.22 4.29
C LEU A 286 -5.91 0.03 4.18
N THR A 287 -7.04 0.22 3.52
CA THR A 287 -8.01 -0.84 3.23
C THR A 287 -8.23 -0.96 1.72
N VAL A 288 -8.02 -2.15 1.18
CA VAL A 288 -8.11 -2.42 -0.27
C VAL A 288 -9.12 -3.54 -0.53
N PRO A 289 -10.06 -3.37 -1.48
CA PRO A 289 -11.02 -4.41 -1.81
C PRO A 289 -10.35 -5.58 -2.52
N LYS A 290 -10.55 -6.79 -1.99
CA LYS A 290 -10.08 -8.05 -2.56
C LYS A 290 -10.93 -8.43 -3.77
N ASN A 291 -10.26 -8.83 -4.86
CA ASN A 291 -10.97 -9.43 -5.99
C ASN A 291 -11.57 -10.78 -5.56
N GLN A 292 -12.89 -10.90 -5.60
CA GLN A 292 -13.57 -12.17 -5.32
C GLN A 292 -13.43 -13.13 -6.51
N THR A 293 -13.35 -14.43 -6.23
CA THR A 293 -13.37 -15.48 -7.25
C THR A 293 -14.61 -15.31 -8.14
N GLY A 294 -14.44 -15.29 -9.47
CA GLY A 294 -15.52 -15.08 -10.43
C GLY A 294 -15.89 -13.61 -10.72
N LYS A 295 -15.40 -12.63 -9.94
CA LYS A 295 -15.60 -11.20 -10.21
C LYS A 295 -14.34 -10.60 -10.87
N HIS A 296 -14.35 -10.47 -12.19
CA HIS A 296 -13.24 -9.94 -12.99
C HIS A 296 -13.37 -8.44 -13.28
N ARG A 297 -12.28 -7.78 -13.73
CA ARG A 297 -12.23 -6.33 -14.04
C ARG A 297 -13.30 -5.83 -15.00
N TRP A 298 -13.81 -6.72 -15.85
CA TRP A 298 -14.84 -6.44 -16.84
C TRP A 298 -16.25 -6.56 -16.26
N ARG A 299 -16.49 -6.07 -15.04
CA ARG A 299 -17.84 -6.04 -14.47
C ARG A 299 -18.60 -4.91 -15.14
N THR A 300 -19.82 -5.19 -15.58
CA THR A 300 -20.78 -4.13 -15.89
C THR A 300 -21.14 -3.42 -14.58
N ASP A 301 -21.23 -2.10 -14.61
CA ASP A 301 -21.59 -1.25 -13.48
C ASP A 301 -22.81 -1.78 -12.69
N ALA A 302 -22.81 -1.62 -11.36
CA ALA A 302 -23.85 -2.19 -10.48
C ALA A 302 -25.25 -1.70 -10.89
N ASP A 303 -25.36 -0.42 -11.25
CA ASP A 303 -26.55 0.20 -11.83
C ASP A 303 -27.08 -0.54 -13.06
N THR A 304 -26.19 -1.05 -13.90
CA THR A 304 -26.61 -1.73 -15.13
C THR A 304 -27.17 -3.12 -14.82
N GLY A 305 -26.67 -3.78 -13.78
CA GLY A 305 -27.21 -5.07 -13.34
C GLY A 305 -28.60 -4.94 -12.75
N ASP A 306 -28.84 -3.89 -11.95
CA ASP A 306 -30.15 -3.62 -11.37
C ASP A 306 -31.15 -3.16 -12.43
N LEU A 307 -30.68 -2.36 -13.40
CA LEU A 307 -31.48 -1.99 -14.57
C LEU A 307 -31.88 -3.21 -15.41
N ILE A 308 -30.96 -4.15 -15.67
CA ILE A 308 -31.30 -5.40 -16.40
C ILE A 308 -32.33 -6.21 -15.61
N ARG A 309 -32.22 -6.27 -14.28
CA ARG A 309 -33.18 -7.00 -13.44
C ARG A 309 -34.58 -6.35 -13.47
N ALA A 310 -34.65 -5.02 -13.46
CA ALA A 310 -35.91 -4.29 -13.57
C ALA A 310 -36.55 -4.48 -14.95
N LEU A 311 -35.76 -4.35 -16.03
CA LEU A 311 -36.25 -4.48 -17.40
C LEU A 311 -36.64 -5.92 -17.77
N ALA A 312 -35.97 -6.93 -17.19
CA ALA A 312 -36.29 -8.35 -17.43
C ALA A 312 -37.69 -8.76 -16.98
N ARG A 313 -38.30 -8.00 -16.06
CA ARG A 313 -39.69 -8.21 -15.62
C ARG A 313 -40.72 -7.57 -16.55
N GLN A 314 -40.30 -6.70 -17.45
CA GLN A 314 -41.19 -5.85 -18.25
C GLN A 314 -41.12 -6.13 -19.75
N GLN A 315 -40.00 -6.69 -20.24
CA GLN A 315 -39.80 -6.87 -21.68
C GLN A 315 -38.80 -7.98 -22.03
N PRO A 316 -38.83 -8.50 -23.26
CA PRO A 316 -37.87 -9.48 -23.77
C PRO A 316 -36.43 -8.96 -23.85
N ASP A 317 -35.47 -9.89 -23.84
CA ASP A 317 -34.01 -9.62 -23.85
C ASP A 317 -33.56 -8.71 -25.01
N GLY A 318 -34.22 -8.77 -26.17
CA GLY A 318 -33.95 -7.89 -27.30
C GLY A 318 -34.28 -6.42 -27.02
N GLY A 319 -35.40 -6.16 -26.34
CA GLY A 319 -35.80 -4.82 -25.89
C GLY A 319 -34.84 -4.29 -24.82
N ILE A 320 -34.40 -5.15 -23.90
CA ILE A 320 -33.40 -4.79 -22.87
C ILE A 320 -32.10 -4.33 -23.53
N ALA A 321 -31.61 -5.07 -24.53
CA ALA A 321 -30.39 -4.71 -25.25
C ALA A 321 -30.50 -3.34 -25.95
N ALA A 322 -31.64 -3.06 -26.59
CA ALA A 322 -31.88 -1.79 -27.26
C ALA A 322 -31.88 -0.61 -26.26
N ILE A 323 -32.53 -0.76 -25.11
CA ILE A 323 -32.56 0.27 -24.06
C ILE A 323 -31.19 0.53 -23.48
N LEU A 324 -30.43 -0.52 -23.15
CA LEU A 324 -29.08 -0.37 -22.61
C LEU A 324 -28.15 0.36 -23.57
N ASN A 325 -28.23 0.04 -24.87
CA ASN A 325 -27.44 0.74 -25.89
C ASN A 325 -27.86 2.21 -26.04
N ARG A 326 -29.17 2.51 -26.00
CA ARG A 326 -29.69 3.89 -26.08
C ARG A 326 -29.32 4.72 -24.84
N ALA A 327 -29.27 4.09 -23.67
CA ALA A 327 -28.79 4.70 -22.43
C ALA A 327 -27.26 4.85 -22.36
N GLY A 328 -26.53 4.51 -23.44
CA GLY A 328 -25.08 4.61 -23.52
C GLY A 328 -24.31 3.58 -22.68
N LYS A 329 -25.00 2.60 -22.08
CA LYS A 329 -24.36 1.59 -21.24
C LYS A 329 -23.64 0.56 -22.12
N ARG A 330 -22.41 0.21 -21.75
CA ARG A 330 -21.60 -0.82 -22.41
C ARG A 330 -21.44 -2.02 -21.49
N THR A 331 -21.21 -3.18 -22.07
CA THR A 331 -20.82 -4.37 -21.30
C THR A 331 -19.47 -4.09 -20.61
N GLY A 332 -19.14 -4.84 -19.56
CA GLY A 332 -17.87 -4.65 -18.89
C GLY A 332 -16.63 -4.85 -19.76
N LYS A 333 -16.73 -5.49 -20.95
CA LYS A 333 -15.64 -5.58 -21.96
C LYS A 333 -15.66 -4.44 -23.00
N GLY A 334 -16.52 -3.44 -22.85
CA GLY A 334 -16.68 -2.31 -23.79
C GLY A 334 -17.59 -2.59 -24.99
N ASN A 335 -18.13 -3.80 -25.13
CA ASN A 335 -19.00 -4.15 -26.26
C ASN A 335 -20.42 -3.60 -26.09
N SER A 336 -21.13 -3.44 -27.21
CA SER A 336 -22.58 -3.18 -27.24
C SER A 336 -23.39 -4.36 -26.68
N TRP A 337 -24.59 -4.06 -26.19
CA TRP A 337 -25.54 -5.08 -25.75
C TRP A 337 -26.24 -5.71 -26.95
N THR A 338 -26.31 -7.04 -26.96
CA THR A 338 -27.11 -7.83 -27.89
C THR A 338 -28.00 -8.77 -27.08
N GLU A 339 -29.06 -9.30 -27.67
CA GLU A 339 -29.95 -10.24 -27.00
C GLU A 339 -29.18 -11.41 -26.37
N ALA A 340 -28.26 -12.04 -27.12
CA ALA A 340 -27.42 -13.12 -26.62
C ALA A 340 -26.55 -12.73 -25.41
N ARG A 341 -26.08 -11.48 -25.36
CA ARG A 341 -25.27 -10.96 -24.24
C ARG A 341 -26.14 -10.67 -23.01
N VAL A 342 -27.36 -10.16 -23.20
CA VAL A 342 -28.34 -9.99 -22.12
C VAL A 342 -28.74 -11.35 -21.55
N ARG A 343 -29.05 -12.32 -22.40
CA ARG A 343 -29.38 -13.70 -22.01
C ARG A 343 -28.24 -14.33 -21.20
N SER A 344 -27.01 -14.22 -21.69
CA SER A 344 -25.82 -14.73 -20.99
C SER A 344 -25.62 -14.06 -19.62
N PHE A 345 -25.83 -12.73 -19.54
CA PHE A 345 -25.76 -11.98 -18.29
C PHE A 345 -26.84 -12.44 -17.30
N ARG A 346 -28.08 -12.59 -17.77
CA ARG A 346 -29.19 -13.06 -16.93
C ARG A 346 -28.96 -14.45 -16.37
N SER A 347 -28.51 -15.40 -17.19
CA SER A 347 -28.17 -16.76 -16.74
C SER A 347 -27.05 -16.75 -15.69
N ALA A 348 -26.02 -15.92 -15.88
CA ALA A 348 -24.91 -15.79 -14.92
C ALA A 348 -25.33 -15.13 -13.59
N HIS A 349 -26.38 -14.32 -13.59
CA HIS A 349 -26.86 -13.55 -12.44
C HIS A 349 -28.18 -14.07 -11.85
N GLY A 350 -28.70 -15.21 -12.34
CA GLY A 350 -29.96 -15.80 -11.86
C GLY A 350 -31.19 -14.92 -12.07
N VAL A 351 -31.21 -14.12 -13.14
CA VAL A 351 -32.36 -13.25 -13.47
C VAL A 351 -33.36 -14.02 -14.32
N ALA A 352 -34.61 -14.13 -13.85
CA ALA A 352 -35.69 -14.83 -14.54
C ALA A 352 -35.96 -14.27 -15.94
N VAL A 353 -36.49 -15.12 -16.84
CA VAL A 353 -36.87 -14.73 -18.21
C VAL A 353 -38.18 -13.96 -18.14
N TYR A 354 -38.31 -12.93 -18.98
CA TYR A 354 -39.57 -12.23 -19.18
C TYR A 354 -40.68 -13.25 -19.48
N ARG A 355 -41.75 -13.21 -18.70
CA ARG A 355 -42.95 -14.02 -18.89
C ARG A 355 -44.10 -13.10 -19.25
N GLU A 356 -44.74 -13.37 -20.38
CA GLU A 356 -45.97 -12.69 -20.77
C GLU A 356 -47.03 -12.89 -19.67
N GLY A 357 -47.66 -11.80 -19.24
CA GLY A 357 -48.64 -11.80 -18.13
C GLY A 357 -48.08 -11.52 -16.73
N GLU A 358 -46.76 -11.50 -16.52
CA GLU A 358 -46.17 -11.17 -15.20
C GLU A 358 -46.52 -9.74 -14.75
N ILE A 359 -46.65 -8.81 -15.69
CA ILE A 359 -47.06 -7.42 -15.44
C ILE A 359 -48.50 -7.38 -14.90
N ALA A 360 -49.41 -8.13 -15.52
CA ALA A 360 -50.81 -8.21 -15.11
C ALA A 360 -50.98 -8.93 -13.77
N GLU A 361 -50.22 -10.00 -13.49
CA GLU A 361 -50.21 -10.67 -12.18
C GLU A 361 -49.78 -9.74 -11.03
N ARG A 362 -48.95 -8.74 -11.33
CA ARG A 362 -48.51 -7.71 -10.36
C ARG A 362 -49.52 -6.57 -10.22
N GLY A 363 -50.64 -6.61 -10.93
CA GLY A 363 -51.61 -5.53 -10.98
C GLY A 363 -51.03 -4.26 -11.60
N GLU A 364 -50.08 -4.40 -12.52
CA GLU A 364 -49.55 -3.30 -13.32
C GLU A 364 -50.05 -3.44 -14.77
N VAL A 365 -50.10 -2.33 -15.48
CA VAL A 365 -50.39 -2.29 -16.92
C VAL A 365 -49.39 -1.43 -17.65
N THR A 366 -49.22 -1.74 -18.92
CA THR A 366 -48.39 -0.96 -19.84
C THR A 366 -49.08 0.36 -20.21
N LEU A 367 -48.31 1.30 -20.78
CA LEU A 367 -48.84 2.58 -21.28
C LEU A 367 -49.96 2.38 -22.32
N GLU A 368 -49.87 1.34 -23.14
CA GLU A 368 -50.83 1.05 -24.20
C GLU A 368 -52.16 0.53 -23.64
N GLU A 369 -52.07 -0.41 -22.70
CA GLU A 369 -53.24 -0.94 -21.98
C GLU A 369 -53.91 0.15 -21.13
N ALA A 370 -53.14 1.02 -20.48
CA ALA A 370 -53.69 2.17 -19.75
C ALA A 370 -54.43 3.13 -20.67
N ALA A 371 -53.89 3.42 -21.85
CA ALA A 371 -54.54 4.27 -22.84
C ALA A 371 -55.85 3.66 -23.35
N THR A 372 -55.86 2.36 -23.63
CA THR A 372 -57.07 1.63 -24.05
C THR A 372 -58.13 1.60 -22.95
N ARG A 373 -57.74 1.35 -21.70
CA ARG A 373 -58.69 1.31 -20.56
C ARG A 373 -59.31 2.67 -20.24
N LEU A 374 -58.53 3.74 -20.35
CA LEU A 374 -59.01 5.11 -20.13
C LEU A 374 -59.68 5.72 -21.37
N GLN A 375 -59.67 5.02 -22.52
CA GLN A 375 -60.14 5.52 -23.83
C GLN A 375 -59.52 6.86 -24.25
N VAL A 376 -58.24 7.09 -23.91
CA VAL A 376 -57.50 8.31 -24.25
C VAL A 376 -56.25 8.00 -25.07
N SER A 377 -55.65 9.02 -25.68
CA SER A 377 -54.38 8.86 -26.38
C SER A 377 -53.22 8.57 -25.41
N LYS A 378 -52.20 7.82 -25.87
CA LYS A 378 -50.97 7.54 -25.09
C LYS A 378 -50.31 8.83 -24.54
N MET A 379 -50.39 9.92 -25.31
CA MET A 379 -49.88 11.24 -24.92
C MET A 379 -50.63 11.84 -23.72
N THR A 380 -51.94 11.59 -23.63
CA THR A 380 -52.77 12.03 -22.50
C THR A 380 -52.40 11.28 -21.23
N VAL A 381 -52.18 9.97 -21.31
CA VAL A 381 -51.68 9.18 -20.18
C VAL A 381 -50.30 9.67 -19.72
N LEU A 382 -49.38 9.95 -20.65
CA LEU A 382 -48.08 10.53 -20.31
C LEU A 382 -48.20 11.89 -19.63
N ARG A 383 -49.16 12.73 -20.05
CA ARG A 383 -49.42 14.03 -19.42
C ARG A 383 -49.97 13.87 -18.00
N LEU A 384 -50.84 12.88 -17.76
CA LEU A 384 -51.36 12.56 -16.43
C LEU A 384 -50.27 12.03 -15.49
N ILE A 385 -49.31 11.26 -16.02
CA ILE A 385 -48.13 10.82 -15.27
C ILE A 385 -47.22 12.02 -14.95
N ALA A 386 -46.94 12.87 -15.94
CA ALA A 386 -46.11 14.07 -15.75
C ALA A 386 -46.74 15.08 -14.78
N GLY A 387 -48.07 15.16 -14.75
CA GLY A 387 -48.85 15.98 -13.80
C GLY A 387 -49.06 15.33 -12.43
N GLY A 388 -48.54 14.12 -12.20
CA GLY A 388 -48.63 13.41 -10.91
C GLY A 388 -50.00 12.79 -10.59
N THR A 389 -50.97 12.87 -11.50
CA THR A 389 -52.31 12.29 -11.34
C THR A 389 -52.29 10.76 -11.40
N ILE A 390 -51.38 10.18 -12.18
CA ILE A 390 -51.13 8.74 -12.23
C ILE A 390 -49.72 8.49 -11.70
N GLN A 391 -49.61 7.75 -10.59
CA GLN A 391 -48.32 7.28 -10.09
C GLN A 391 -47.85 6.09 -10.91
N ALA A 392 -46.82 6.30 -11.75
CA ALA A 392 -46.24 5.26 -12.61
C ALA A 392 -44.73 5.17 -12.41
N ASN A 393 -44.18 3.96 -12.57
CA ASN A 393 -42.75 3.72 -12.43
C ASN A 393 -42.10 3.45 -13.80
N GLN A 394 -40.94 4.06 -14.04
CA GLN A 394 -40.13 3.83 -15.23
C GLN A 394 -38.69 3.49 -14.81
N ALA A 395 -38.20 2.31 -15.22
CA ALA A 395 -36.87 1.82 -14.82
C ALA A 395 -35.72 2.70 -15.35
N CYS A 396 -35.86 3.28 -16.55
CA CYS A 396 -34.98 4.31 -17.08
C CYS A 396 -35.66 5.09 -18.20
N LYS A 397 -35.16 6.27 -18.55
CA LYS A 397 -35.71 7.10 -19.63
C LYS A 397 -35.86 6.30 -20.93
N GLY A 398 -37.09 6.15 -21.41
CA GLY A 398 -37.42 5.40 -22.62
C GLY A 398 -37.67 3.90 -22.43
N ALA A 399 -37.72 3.42 -21.18
CA ALA A 399 -38.27 2.12 -20.83
C ALA A 399 -39.81 2.15 -20.78
N PRO A 400 -40.47 0.98 -20.94
CA PRO A 400 -41.90 0.87 -20.72
C PRO A 400 -42.31 1.42 -19.34
N TRP A 401 -43.47 2.05 -19.28
CA TRP A 401 -44.07 2.48 -18.01
C TRP A 401 -44.80 1.31 -17.37
N ALA A 402 -44.56 1.12 -16.08
CA ALA A 402 -45.35 0.23 -15.22
C ALA A 402 -46.34 1.08 -14.43
N ILE A 403 -47.63 0.96 -14.76
CA ILE A 403 -48.72 1.76 -14.17
C ILE A 403 -49.56 0.82 -13.30
N PRO A 404 -49.67 1.01 -11.98
CA PRO A 404 -50.55 0.21 -11.14
C PRO A 404 -52.02 0.35 -11.58
N GLU A 405 -52.70 -0.76 -11.76
CA GLU A 405 -54.10 -0.83 -12.19
C GLU A 405 -55.05 -0.10 -11.23
N ALA A 406 -54.72 -0.09 -9.94
CA ALA A 406 -55.44 0.66 -8.91
C ALA A 406 -55.49 2.17 -9.19
N GLN A 407 -54.47 2.73 -9.87
CA GLN A 407 -54.43 4.16 -10.20
C GLN A 407 -55.33 4.53 -11.39
N LEU A 408 -55.74 3.53 -12.18
CA LEU A 408 -56.65 3.74 -13.31
C LEU A 408 -58.13 3.64 -12.89
N SER A 409 -58.39 2.91 -11.81
CA SER A 409 -59.74 2.65 -11.29
C SER A 409 -60.29 3.92 -10.63
N GLY A 410 -61.21 4.61 -11.30
CA GLY A 410 -61.85 5.84 -10.80
C GLY A 410 -61.38 7.13 -11.50
N LEU A 411 -60.42 7.05 -12.41
CA LEU A 411 -60.11 8.17 -13.30
C LEU A 411 -61.15 8.20 -14.43
N ASN A 412 -62.01 9.21 -14.41
CA ASN A 412 -62.81 9.56 -15.57
C ASN A 412 -62.14 10.77 -16.25
N PRO A 413 -61.28 10.57 -17.26
CA PRO A 413 -60.74 11.67 -18.05
C PRO A 413 -61.83 12.19 -18.98
N ALA A 414 -62.95 12.65 -18.42
CA ALA A 414 -63.91 13.45 -19.15
C ALA A 414 -63.13 14.64 -19.72
N CYS A 415 -63.12 14.76 -21.05
CA CYS A 415 -62.55 15.86 -21.79
C CYS A 415 -62.95 17.19 -21.14
N ARG A 416 -62.09 17.74 -20.27
CA ARG A 416 -62.19 19.15 -19.93
C ARG A 416 -61.82 19.90 -21.21
N PRO A 417 -62.71 20.76 -21.75
CA PRO A 417 -62.38 21.55 -22.92
C PRO A 417 -61.12 22.36 -22.62
N VAL A 418 -60.20 22.35 -23.58
CA VAL A 418 -58.93 23.07 -23.52
C VAL A 418 -59.25 24.53 -23.81
N THR A 419 -59.69 25.26 -22.78
CA THR A 419 -59.44 26.70 -22.49
C THR A 419 -60.58 27.29 -21.64
N GLU A 420 -60.22 28.14 -20.68
CA GLU A 420 -61.13 29.06 -19.96
C GLU A 420 -61.41 30.34 -20.78
N ASN A 421 -61.29 30.28 -22.10
CA ASN A 421 -61.40 31.47 -22.94
C ASN A 421 -62.83 31.59 -23.50
N LEU A 422 -63.59 32.56 -23.01
CA LEU A 422 -64.99 32.81 -23.40
C LEU A 422 -65.16 33.24 -24.87
N ASP A 423 -64.07 33.56 -25.57
CA ASP A 423 -64.10 34.04 -26.96
C ASP A 423 -63.77 32.97 -28.02
N GLN A 424 -63.58 31.70 -27.64
CA GLN A 424 -63.19 30.67 -28.60
C GLN A 424 -64.41 30.13 -29.36
N LYS A 425 -64.55 30.53 -30.63
CA LYS A 425 -65.57 29.99 -31.55
C LYS A 425 -65.26 28.53 -31.89
N THR A 426 -66.14 27.62 -31.51
CA THR A 426 -66.16 26.22 -31.98
C THR A 426 -66.65 26.16 -33.42
N PHE A 427 -65.87 25.53 -34.29
CA PHE A 427 -66.29 25.16 -35.64
C PHE A 427 -66.86 23.74 -35.62
N ASP A 428 -68.16 23.62 -35.84
CA ASP A 428 -68.81 22.35 -36.10
C ASP A 428 -68.65 22.01 -37.58
N PHE A 429 -67.92 20.93 -37.87
CA PHE A 429 -67.94 20.31 -39.19
C PHE A 429 -69.07 19.27 -39.20
N GLN A 430 -70.08 19.50 -40.04
CA GLN A 430 -71.10 18.50 -40.41
C GLN A 430 -70.52 17.44 -41.35
#